data_AF-A0A699X8Y9-F1
#
_entry.id   AF-A0A699X8Y9-F1
#
_cell.length_a   1.000
_cell.length_b   1.000
_cell.length_c   1.000
_cell.angle_alpha   90.00
_cell.angle_beta   90.00
_cell.angle_gamma   90.00
#
_symmetry.space_group_name_H-M   'P 1'
#
loop_
_entity.id
_entity.type
_entity.pdbx_description
1 polymer ?
#
loop_
_entity_poly.entity_id
_entity_poly.type
_entity_poly.pdbx_seq_one_letter_code
_entity_poly.pdbx_strand_id
1 'polypeptide(L)'
;GQLANLCLLSSIEPVNVAEALRNADWVSAMQDELDQFARLEVWRLVPRPKGKTIIKTKWIFKFKKDESSLVIRNKARLVAVGYSQQEGIDYD
;
A
#
# COMPACT_ATOMS: atom_id res chain seq x y z
N GLY A 1 -32.20 7.33 13.87
CA GLY A 1 -30.76 7.40 14.17
C GLY A 1 -30.03 7.58 12.88
N GLN A 2 -29.65 8.82 12.58
CA GLN A 2 -29.10 9.25 11.30
C GLN A 2 -27.76 8.55 11.00
N LEU A 3 -27.67 7.96 9.80
CA LEU A 3 -26.47 8.03 8.97
C LEU A 3 -25.18 7.29 9.45
N ALA A 4 -25.25 6.04 9.92
CA ALA A 4 -24.06 5.15 9.84
C ALA A 4 -23.97 4.48 8.44
N ASN A 5 -24.36 5.28 7.43
CA ASN A 5 -24.41 5.00 6.02
C ASN A 5 -23.01 5.20 5.42
N LEU A 6 -22.01 4.58 6.03
CA LEU A 6 -20.72 4.33 5.41
C LEU A 6 -20.59 2.81 5.37
N CYS A 7 -21.29 2.25 4.39
CA CYS A 7 -20.80 1.20 3.52
C CYS A 7 -19.83 0.23 4.17
N LEU A 8 -20.26 -1.03 4.31
CA LEU A 8 -19.42 -2.22 4.16
C LEU A 8 -17.95 -1.86 3.87
N LEU A 9 -17.16 -1.67 4.93
CA LEU A 9 -15.72 -1.89 4.84
C LEU A 9 -15.59 -3.20 4.09
N SER A 10 -15.10 -3.13 2.85
CA SER A 10 -15.05 -4.26 1.92
C SER A 10 -14.74 -5.51 2.72
N SER A 11 -15.66 -6.47 2.84
CA SER A 11 -15.59 -7.44 3.96
C SER A 11 -14.41 -8.41 3.88
N ILE A 12 -13.50 -8.21 2.92
CA ILE A 12 -12.41 -9.10 2.54
C ILE A 12 -11.18 -8.23 2.23
N GLU A 13 -10.04 -8.60 2.81
CA GLU A 13 -8.75 -8.03 2.43
C GLU A 13 -8.41 -8.46 1.00
N PRO A 14 -8.11 -7.53 0.07
CA PRO A 14 -7.70 -7.85 -1.28
C PRO A 14 -6.45 -8.71 -1.27
N VAL A 15 -6.44 -9.78 -2.07
CA VAL A 15 -5.24 -10.62 -2.19
C VAL A 15 -4.23 -10.04 -3.19
N ASN A 16 -4.67 -9.14 -4.07
CA ASN A 16 -3.83 -8.49 -5.07
C ASN A 16 -4.32 -7.09 -5.45
N VAL A 17 -3.48 -6.35 -6.18
CA VAL A 17 -3.77 -4.99 -6.66
C VAL A 17 -5.02 -4.93 -7.52
N ALA A 18 -5.26 -5.90 -8.39
CA ALA A 18 -6.41 -5.86 -9.30
C ALA A 18 -7.74 -5.95 -8.53
N GLU A 19 -7.76 -6.59 -7.36
CA GLU A 19 -8.93 -6.56 -6.49
C GLU A 19 -9.05 -5.26 -5.70
N ALA A 20 -7.94 -4.76 -5.15
CA ALA A 20 -7.90 -3.51 -4.41
C ALA A 20 -8.37 -2.32 -5.26
N LEU A 21 -7.97 -2.27 -6.54
CA LEU A 21 -8.35 -1.20 -7.47
C LEU A 21 -9.86 -1.16 -7.78
N ARG A 22 -10.63 -2.21 -7.45
CA ARG A 22 -12.09 -2.23 -7.64
C ARG A 22 -12.85 -1.52 -6.52
N ASN A 23 -12.19 -1.13 -5.44
CA ASN A 23 -12.81 -0.53 -4.28
C ASN A 23 -12.10 0.79 -3.92
N ALA A 24 -12.88 1.86 -3.83
CA ALA A 24 -12.38 3.21 -3.61
C ALA A 24 -11.65 3.37 -2.26
N ASP A 25 -12.05 2.65 -1.21
CA ASP A 25 -11.41 2.71 0.11
C ASP A 25 -9.99 2.14 0.06
N TRP A 26 -9.77 1.06 -0.69
CA TRP A 26 -8.43 0.52 -0.91
C TRP A 26 -7.57 1.41 -1.79
N VAL A 27 -8.14 2.01 -2.84
CA VAL A 27 -7.45 3.00 -3.67
C VAL A 27 -7.02 4.20 -2.82
N SER A 28 -7.90 4.71 -1.95
CA SER A 28 -7.58 5.78 -1.02
C SER A 28 -6.45 5.37 -0.07
N ALA A 29 -6.48 4.15 0.48
CA ALA A 29 -5.42 3.66 1.34
C ALA A 29 -4.06 3.51 0.62
N MET A 30 -4.06 3.18 -0.67
CA MET A 30 -2.84 3.14 -1.49
C MET A 30 -2.30 4.55 -1.73
N GLN A 31 -3.19 5.51 -2.03
CA GLN A 31 -2.79 6.90 -2.23
C GLN A 31 -2.23 7.51 -0.94
N ASP A 32 -2.84 7.24 0.21
CA ASP A 32 -2.37 7.69 1.52
C ASP A 32 -0.91 7.27 1.78
N GLU A 33 -0.54 6.04 1.43
CA GLU A 33 0.83 5.52 1.58
C GLU A 33 1.81 6.25 0.63
N LEU A 34 1.44 6.44 -0.64
CA LEU A 34 2.28 7.17 -1.60
C LEU A 34 2.47 8.63 -1.19
N ASP A 35 1.41 9.27 -0.70
CA ASP A 35 1.46 10.64 -0.20
C ASP A 35 2.31 10.74 1.07
N GLN A 36 2.35 9.70 1.91
CA GLN A 36 3.28 9.65 3.04
C GLN A 36 4.74 9.64 2.57
N PHE A 37 5.09 8.87 1.54
CA PHE A 37 6.45 8.90 0.98
C PHE A 37 6.81 10.27 0.41
N ALA A 38 5.88 10.92 -0.29
CA ALA A 38 6.08 12.25 -0.83
C ALA A 38 6.26 13.30 0.29
N ARG A 39 5.40 13.28 1.32
CA ARG A 39 5.49 14.22 2.46
C ARG A 39 6.75 14.05 3.29
N LEU A 40 7.24 12.83 3.44
CA LEU A 40 8.46 12.53 4.19
C LEU A 40 9.73 12.69 3.33
N GLU A 41 9.60 13.01 2.04
CA GLU A 41 10.70 13.16 1.08
C GLU A 41 11.65 11.95 1.02
N VAL A 42 11.15 10.77 1.41
CA VAL A 42 11.96 9.54 1.47
C VAL A 42 12.11 8.90 0.09
N TRP A 43 11.26 9.24 -0.87
CA TRP A 43 11.23 8.65 -2.21
C TRP A 43 11.24 9.74 -3.29
N ARG A 44 11.96 9.48 -4.38
CA ARG A 44 11.93 10.28 -5.61
C ARG A 44 11.56 9.39 -6.78
N LEU A 45 10.57 9.81 -7.57
CA LEU A 45 10.28 9.16 -8.84
C LEU A 45 11.42 9.45 -9.83
N VAL A 46 12.10 8.40 -10.32
CA VAL A 46 13.21 8.51 -11.27
C VAL A 46 12.90 7.71 -12.54
N PRO A 47 13.41 8.15 -13.71
CA PRO A 47 13.36 7.34 -14.92
C PRO A 47 14.05 5.99 -14.70
N ARG A 48 13.54 4.95 -15.37
CA ARG A 48 14.13 3.61 -15.30
C ARG A 48 15.61 3.64 -15.73
N PRO A 49 16.57 3.28 -14.85
CA PRO A 49 17.98 3.24 -15.22
C PRO A 49 18.24 2.13 -16.24
N LYS A 50 19.07 2.43 -17.24
CA LYS A 50 19.49 1.45 -18.26
C LYS A 50 20.46 0.45 -17.64
N GLY A 51 20.32 -0.83 -17.99
CA GLY A 51 21.24 -1.89 -17.57
C GLY A 51 21.14 -2.31 -16.10
N LYS A 52 20.21 -1.75 -15.32
CA LYS A 52 19.98 -2.15 -13.92
C LYS A 52 18.74 -3.03 -13.78
N THR A 53 18.83 -4.00 -12.88
CA THR A 53 17.69 -4.80 -12.44
C THR A 53 16.84 -3.95 -11.51
N ILE A 54 15.54 -3.83 -11.80
CA ILE A 54 14.60 -3.13 -10.92
C ILE A 54 14.15 -4.10 -9.84
N ILE A 55 14.27 -3.68 -8.57
CA ILE A 55 13.67 -4.41 -7.44
C ILE A 55 12.15 -4.35 -7.60
N LYS A 56 11.52 -5.52 -7.59
CA LYS A 56 10.07 -5.61 -7.65
C LYS A 56 9.48 -5.06 -6.35
N THR A 57 8.32 -4.42 -6.45
CA THR A 57 7.52 -4.01 -5.30
C THR A 57 6.20 -4.77 -5.28
N LYS A 58 5.61 -4.92 -4.09
CA LYS A 58 4.25 -5.45 -3.94
C LYS A 58 3.44 -4.63 -2.93
N TRP A 59 2.13 -4.65 -3.12
CA TRP A 59 1.19 -4.08 -2.16
C TRP A 59 0.77 -5.12 -1.13
N ILE A 60 0.70 -4.70 0.13
CA ILE A 60 0.14 -5.46 1.24
C ILE A 60 -1.10 -4.73 1.74
N PHE A 61 -2.23 -5.42 1.78
CA PHE A 61 -3.51 -4.88 2.25
C PHE A 61 -3.85 -5.50 3.61
N LYS A 62 -4.20 -4.65 4.58
CA LYS A 62 -4.61 -5.07 5.91
C LYS A 62 -5.70 -4.18 6.48
N PHE A 63 -6.64 -4.77 7.19
CA PHE A 63 -7.55 -4.02 8.05
C PHE A 63 -6.84 -3.58 9.31
N LYS A 64 -7.04 -2.32 9.70
CA LYS A 64 -6.82 -1.87 11.06
C LYS A 64 -8.11 -2.12 11.84
N LYS A 65 -8.02 -2.86 12.93
CA LYS A 65 -9.15 -3.14 13.83
C LYS A 65 -8.95 -2.44 15.17
N ASP A 66 -10.05 -2.09 15.82
CA ASP A 66 -10.04 -1.64 17.21
C ASP A 66 -9.96 -2.82 18.21
N GLU A 67 -10.00 -2.52 19.51
CA GLU A 67 -9.99 -3.52 20.58
C GLU A 67 -11.22 -4.46 20.53
N SER A 68 -12.33 -3.97 19.96
CA SER A 68 -13.56 -4.73 19.74
C SER A 68 -13.55 -5.53 18.43
N SER A 69 -12.40 -5.60 17.74
CA SER A 69 -12.22 -6.26 16.44
C SER A 69 -13.04 -5.66 15.29
N LEU A 70 -13.61 -4.47 15.47
CA LEU A 70 -14.28 -3.74 14.42
C LEU A 70 -13.23 -3.11 13.51
N VAL A 71 -13.41 -3.25 12.20
CA VAL A 71 -12.54 -2.62 11.23
C VAL A 71 -12.76 -1.10 11.29
N ILE A 72 -11.69 -0.35 11.52
CA ILE A 72 -11.73 1.11 11.62
C ILE A 72 -11.10 1.79 10.40
N ARG A 73 -10.24 1.08 9.66
CA ARG A 73 -9.54 1.64 8.49
C ARG A 73 -8.94 0.55 7.59
N ASN A 74 -8.96 0.81 6.29
CA ASN A 74 -8.17 0.08 5.31
C ASN A 74 -6.73 0.59 5.28
N LYS A 75 -5.76 -0.32 5.36
CA LYS A 75 -4.34 0.01 5.31
C LYS A 75 -3.66 -0.70 4.16
N ALA A 76 -3.08 0.06 3.24
CA ALA A 76 -2.18 -0.46 2.22
C ALA A 76 -0.73 -0.15 2.61
N ARG A 77 0.20 -1.00 2.21
CA ARG A 77 1.65 -0.76 2.33
C ARG A 77 2.36 -1.18 1.06
N LEU A 78 3.25 -0.34 0.56
CA LEU A 78 4.12 -0.68 -0.56
C LEU A 78 5.45 -1.20 -0.03
N VAL A 79 5.82 -2.42 -0.39
CA VAL A 79 7.06 -3.05 0.09
C VAL A 79 7.93 -3.49 -1.07
N ALA A 80 9.24 -3.31 -0.92
CA ALA A 80 10.23 -3.91 -1.80
C ALA A 80 10.28 -5.42 -1.58
N VAL A 81 10.42 -6.16 -2.66
CA VAL A 81 10.56 -7.61 -2.64
C VAL A 81 12.07 -7.91 -2.60
N GLY A 82 12.61 -7.89 -1.39
CA GLY A 82 14.05 -7.77 -1.14
C GLY A 82 14.92 -9.00 -1.39
N TYR A 83 14.36 -10.17 -1.74
CA TYR A 83 15.16 -11.39 -1.92
C TYR A 83 16.22 -11.30 -3.03
N SER A 84 16.14 -10.29 -3.90
CA SER A 84 17.12 -10.03 -4.96
C SER A 84 17.95 -8.76 -4.71
N GLN A 85 17.87 -8.15 -3.52
CA GLN A 85 18.66 -6.97 -3.19
C GLN A 85 20.13 -7.33 -3.00
N GLN A 86 21.02 -6.48 -3.52
CA GLN A 86 22.46 -6.59 -3.35
C GLN A 86 23.00 -5.37 -2.60
N GLU A 87 23.67 -5.60 -1.47
CA GLU A 87 24.40 -4.57 -0.71
C GLU A 87 25.47 -3.91 -1.61
N GLY A 88 25.61 -2.59 -1.51
CA GLY A 88 26.49 -1.79 -2.36
C GLY A 88 25.98 -1.55 -3.80
N ILE A 89 24.82 -2.11 -4.17
CA ILE A 89 24.14 -1.83 -5.44
C ILE A 89 22.76 -1.20 -5.20
N ASP A 90 21.99 -1.82 -4.31
CA ASP A 90 20.58 -1.49 -4.03
C ASP A 90 20.38 -0.77 -2.70
N TYR A 91 21.26 -1.01 -1.72
CA TYR A 91 21.29 -0.33 -0.42
C TYR A 91 22.72 -0.32 0.12
N ASP A 92 23.00 0.67 0.98
CA ASP A 92 24.30 0.87 1.65
C ASP A 92 24.37 0.13 3.00
#